data_AF-A0A8T1CZ58-F1
#
_entry.id   AF-A0A8T1CZ58-F1
#
_cell.length_a   1.000
_cell.length_b   1.000
_cell.length_c   1.000
_cell.angle_alpha   90.00
_cell.angle_beta   90.00
_cell.angle_gamma   90.00
#
_symmetry.space_group_name_H-M   'P 1'
#
loop_
_entity.id
_entity.type
_entity.pdbx_description
1 polymer ?
#
loop_
_entity_poly.entity_id
_entity_poly.type
_entity_poly.pdbx_seq_one_letter_code
_entity_poly.pdbx_strand_id
1 'polypeptide(L)'
;MAEVKPSHQKPLRLKVNPYEGKEGENLHFWVREVELAMDAALISTEQLRVAFALSNLSGRAKSWAYTREATTPGCFASWAQLCEQLRAAFLPANYEYRQRSRFLSCKQGKRELHEYIQEMRELTASLVGNPLHEHIKVTVFMDGLRVGPARTQLFRVQTSTLEEAIQVALQEEYNHRQARTPASAWPGGSTPSANRTAPSGPVSGSPSSRTSAATAAEGWAI
;
A
#
# COMPACT_ATOMS: atom_id res chain seq x y z
N MET A 1 -37.15 23.64 27.87
CA MET A 1 -36.09 23.02 27.03
C MET A 1 -34.77 23.64 27.43
N ALA A 2 -33.68 22.89 27.47
CA ALA A 2 -32.36 23.45 27.77
C ALA A 2 -31.72 23.96 26.47
N GLU A 3 -31.26 25.21 26.46
CA GLU A 3 -30.59 25.81 25.31
C GLU A 3 -29.17 25.23 25.19
N VAL A 4 -28.92 24.46 24.13
CA VAL A 4 -27.59 23.88 23.88
C VAL A 4 -26.67 24.97 23.38
N LYS A 5 -25.97 25.61 24.33
CA LYS A 5 -25.00 26.68 24.10
C LYS A 5 -23.97 26.23 23.05
N PRO A 6 -23.82 26.93 21.91
CA PRO A 6 -22.97 26.47 20.83
C PRO A 6 -21.52 26.36 21.30
N SER A 7 -20.91 25.19 21.09
CA SER A 7 -19.51 24.96 21.40
C SER A 7 -18.63 25.67 20.37
N HIS A 8 -18.14 26.86 20.73
CA HIS A 8 -17.17 27.59 19.93
C HIS A 8 -15.86 26.79 19.81
N GLN A 9 -15.77 25.96 18.78
CA GLN A 9 -14.55 25.23 18.43
C GLN A 9 -13.45 26.24 18.13
N LYS A 10 -12.28 26.07 18.77
CA LYS A 10 -11.14 26.96 18.62
C LYS A 10 -10.35 26.55 17.37
N PRO A 11 -10.11 27.46 16.39
CA PRO A 11 -9.28 27.16 15.23
C PRO A 11 -7.90 26.63 15.62
N LEU A 12 -7.53 25.49 15.04
CA LEU A 12 -6.21 24.88 15.16
C LEU A 12 -5.35 25.27 13.96
N ARG A 13 -4.14 25.77 14.21
CA ARG A 13 -3.17 26.06 13.14
C ARG A 13 -2.29 24.85 12.90
N LEU A 14 -2.68 24.01 11.95
CA LEU A 14 -1.81 22.94 11.45
C LEU A 14 -0.70 23.53 10.57
N LYS A 15 0.50 22.93 10.64
CA LYS A 15 1.59 23.22 9.71
C LYS A 15 1.44 22.31 8.49
N VAL A 16 1.22 22.90 7.32
CA VAL A 16 1.30 22.20 6.02
C VAL A 16 2.75 22.27 5.52
N ASN A 17 3.20 21.24 4.79
CA ASN A 17 4.49 21.32 4.09
C ASN A 17 4.32 22.08 2.76
N PRO A 18 5.13 23.13 2.48
CA PRO A 18 4.94 23.90 1.26
C PRO A 18 5.16 23.07 -0.02
N TYR A 19 4.28 23.21 -1.01
CA TYR A 19 4.47 22.59 -2.33
C TYR A 19 5.41 23.45 -3.16
N GLU A 20 6.52 22.90 -3.66
CA GLU A 20 7.47 23.62 -4.53
C GLU A 20 7.13 23.47 -6.01
N GLY A 21 6.32 22.48 -6.38
CA GLY A 21 6.07 22.11 -7.77
C GLY A 21 7.28 21.41 -8.39
N LYS A 22 7.98 20.55 -7.64
CA LYS A 22 9.09 19.70 -8.13
C LYS A 22 8.56 18.43 -8.81
N GLU A 23 9.38 17.84 -9.68
CA GLU A 23 9.11 16.50 -10.18
C GLU A 23 9.21 15.48 -9.04
N GLY A 24 8.23 14.56 -8.94
CA GLY A 24 8.13 13.60 -7.85
C GLY A 24 7.33 14.07 -6.62
N GLU A 25 6.98 15.36 -6.50
CA GLU A 25 6.09 15.82 -5.42
C GLU A 25 4.66 15.33 -5.62
N ASN A 26 4.06 14.78 -4.55
CA ASN A 26 2.69 14.28 -4.60
C ASN A 26 1.67 15.41 -4.33
N LEU A 27 1.27 16.11 -5.40
CA LEU A 27 0.23 17.15 -5.36
C LEU A 27 -1.08 16.68 -4.71
N HIS A 28 -1.46 15.40 -4.82
CA HIS A 28 -2.69 14.89 -4.22
C HIS A 28 -2.60 14.81 -2.69
N PHE A 29 -1.43 14.45 -2.15
CA PHE A 29 -1.19 14.48 -0.71
C PHE A 29 -1.11 15.92 -0.19
N TRP A 30 -0.45 16.83 -0.91
CA TRP A 30 -0.44 18.25 -0.52
C TRP A 30 -1.84 18.88 -0.51
N VAL A 31 -2.64 18.65 -1.54
CA VAL A 31 -4.06 19.07 -1.60
C VAL A 31 -4.79 18.57 -0.35
N ARG A 32 -4.54 17.33 0.09
CA ARG A 32 -5.20 16.77 1.28
C ARG A 32 -4.65 17.32 2.60
N GLU A 33 -3.36 17.60 2.73
CA GLU A 33 -2.80 18.33 3.89
C GLU A 33 -3.42 19.73 4.01
N VAL A 34 -3.56 20.43 2.88
CA VAL A 34 -4.18 21.76 2.82
C VAL A 34 -5.64 21.73 3.23
N GLU A 35 -6.45 20.79 2.73
CA GLU A 35 -7.85 20.61 3.13
C GLU A 35 -7.98 20.39 4.64
N LEU A 36 -7.20 19.45 5.21
CA LEU A 36 -7.22 19.16 6.64
C LEU A 36 -6.81 20.39 7.48
N ALA A 37 -5.89 21.22 6.98
CA ALA A 37 -5.50 22.46 7.63
C ALA A 37 -6.56 23.58 7.48
N MET A 38 -7.28 23.65 6.36
CA MET A 38 -8.43 24.56 6.19
C MET A 38 -9.56 24.18 7.16
N ASP A 39 -9.93 22.90 7.22
CA ASP A 39 -10.97 22.39 8.12
C ASP A 39 -10.61 22.67 9.58
N ALA A 40 -9.38 22.32 10.00
CA ALA A 40 -8.89 22.54 11.36
C ALA A 40 -8.81 24.03 11.74
N ALA A 41 -8.55 24.92 10.77
CA ALA A 41 -8.53 26.37 10.95
C ALA A 41 -9.91 27.04 10.76
N LEU A 42 -10.98 26.27 10.51
CA LEU A 42 -12.35 26.72 10.24
C LEU A 42 -12.46 27.67 9.03
N ILE A 43 -11.67 27.43 7.98
CA ILE A 43 -11.62 28.25 6.76
C ILE A 43 -12.77 27.88 5.81
N SER A 44 -13.84 28.68 5.85
CA SER A 44 -15.11 28.40 5.18
C SER A 44 -15.32 29.08 3.83
N THR A 45 -14.73 30.26 3.58
CA THR A 45 -14.94 31.01 2.32
C THR A 45 -13.88 30.67 1.28
N GLU A 46 -14.29 30.61 0.01
CA GLU A 46 -13.40 30.27 -1.10
C GLU A 46 -12.22 31.25 -1.25
N GLN A 47 -12.43 32.54 -0.96
CA GLN A 47 -11.37 33.55 -0.98
C GLN A 47 -10.31 33.29 0.10
N LEU A 48 -10.72 32.90 1.31
CA LEU A 48 -9.77 32.53 2.38
C LEU A 48 -9.11 31.17 2.10
N ARG A 49 -9.81 30.22 1.48
CA ARG A 49 -9.22 28.94 1.03
C ARG A 49 -8.14 29.17 -0.02
N VAL A 50 -8.42 29.93 -1.08
CA VAL A 50 -7.44 30.28 -2.12
C VAL A 50 -6.26 31.04 -1.51
N ALA A 51 -6.49 32.05 -0.68
CA ALA A 51 -5.40 32.79 -0.01
C ALA A 51 -4.54 31.88 0.89
N PHE A 52 -5.16 30.99 1.67
CA PHE A 52 -4.45 30.02 2.51
C PHE A 52 -3.63 29.04 1.68
N ALA A 53 -4.20 28.47 0.62
CA ALA A 53 -3.49 27.56 -0.29
C ALA A 53 -2.30 28.25 -0.97
N LEU A 54 -2.48 29.47 -1.51
CA LEU A 54 -1.41 30.28 -2.10
C LEU A 54 -0.31 30.63 -1.09
N SER A 55 -0.64 30.82 0.19
CA SER A 55 0.36 31.04 1.25
C SER A 55 1.23 29.79 1.53
N ASN A 56 0.69 28.59 1.27
CA ASN A 56 1.38 27.30 1.39
C ASN A 56 2.03 26.83 0.08
N LEU A 57 2.09 27.68 -0.96
CA LEU A 57 2.94 27.46 -2.13
C LEU A 57 4.35 28.02 -1.89
N SER A 58 5.33 27.36 -2.52
CA SER A 58 6.75 27.72 -2.53
C SER A 58 7.37 27.40 -3.90
N GLY A 59 8.69 27.57 -4.04
CA GLY A 59 9.43 27.18 -5.25
C GLY A 59 8.80 27.65 -6.57
N ARG A 60 8.74 26.74 -7.54
CA ARG A 60 8.16 26.98 -8.87
C ARG A 60 6.65 27.20 -8.81
N ALA A 61 5.95 26.50 -7.92
CA ALA A 61 4.51 26.63 -7.76
C ALA A 61 4.08 28.04 -7.33
N LYS A 62 4.81 28.67 -6.41
CA LYS A 62 4.55 30.05 -5.99
C LYS A 62 4.81 31.06 -7.10
N SER A 63 5.95 30.96 -7.79
CA SER A 63 6.29 31.84 -8.91
C SER A 63 5.25 31.75 -10.04
N TRP A 64 4.83 30.53 -10.39
CA TRP A 64 3.76 30.29 -11.37
C TRP A 64 2.44 30.95 -10.94
N ALA A 65 1.99 30.72 -9.70
CA ALA A 65 0.70 31.22 -9.22
C ALA A 65 0.64 32.75 -9.20
N TYR A 66 1.68 33.42 -8.68
CA TYR A 66 1.72 34.88 -8.62
C TYR A 66 1.89 35.53 -10.00
N THR A 67 2.64 34.90 -10.93
CA THR A 67 2.69 35.35 -12.33
C THR A 67 1.31 35.27 -12.97
N ARG A 68 0.54 34.21 -12.66
CA ARG A 68 -0.80 33.99 -13.20
C ARG A 68 -1.82 34.98 -12.65
N GLU A 69 -1.80 35.28 -11.35
CA GLU A 69 -2.66 36.36 -10.80
C GLU A 69 -2.29 37.74 -11.34
N ALA A 70 -1.00 38.04 -11.53
CA ALA A 70 -0.55 39.31 -12.09
C ALA A 70 -0.97 39.51 -13.57
N THR A 71 -1.05 38.43 -14.34
CA THR A 71 -1.50 38.44 -15.75
C THR A 71 -3.01 38.26 -15.90
N THR A 72 -3.70 37.70 -14.89
CA THR A 72 -5.14 37.46 -14.90
C THR A 72 -5.69 37.52 -13.46
N PRO A 73 -5.97 38.73 -12.94
CA PRO A 73 -6.49 38.90 -11.58
C PRO A 73 -7.78 38.11 -11.37
N GLY A 74 -7.87 37.37 -10.26
CA GLY A 74 -9.03 36.52 -9.96
C GLY A 74 -9.08 35.20 -10.73
N CYS A 75 -7.98 34.74 -11.36
CA CYS A 75 -7.92 33.44 -12.04
C CYS A 75 -8.14 32.22 -11.11
N PHE A 76 -8.16 32.43 -9.79
CA PHE A 76 -8.42 31.44 -8.76
C PHE A 76 -9.68 31.83 -7.95
N ALA A 77 -10.87 31.64 -8.53
CA ALA A 77 -12.14 31.96 -7.87
C ALA A 77 -12.58 30.94 -6.81
N SER A 78 -12.00 29.73 -6.81
CA SER A 78 -12.30 28.67 -5.84
C SER A 78 -11.12 27.72 -5.60
N TRP A 79 -11.18 26.97 -4.49
CA TRP A 79 -10.25 25.89 -4.17
C TRP A 79 -10.20 24.82 -5.26
N ALA A 80 -11.37 24.44 -5.79
CA ALA A 80 -11.49 23.46 -6.88
C ALA A 80 -10.77 23.95 -8.15
N GLN A 81 -10.94 25.23 -8.52
CA GLN A 81 -10.31 25.82 -9.69
C GLN A 81 -8.79 25.97 -9.51
N LEU A 82 -8.31 26.33 -8.31
CA LEU A 82 -6.89 26.35 -7.98
C LEU A 82 -6.28 24.93 -8.08
N CYS A 83 -6.96 23.91 -7.56
CA CYS A 83 -6.55 22.52 -7.67
C CYS A 83 -6.47 22.04 -9.13
N GLU A 84 -7.47 22.36 -9.96
CA GLU A 84 -7.47 22.05 -11.39
C GLU A 84 -6.28 22.68 -12.11
N GLN A 85 -6.04 23.97 -11.89
CA GLN A 85 -4.95 24.70 -12.55
C GLN A 85 -3.56 24.24 -12.05
N LEU A 86 -3.41 23.88 -10.77
CA LEU A 86 -2.20 23.25 -10.25
C LEU A 86 -1.93 21.88 -10.89
N ARG A 87 -2.96 21.04 -11.06
CA ARG A 87 -2.84 19.76 -11.78
C ARG A 87 -2.40 19.99 -13.22
N ALA A 88 -3.06 20.90 -13.94
CA ALA A 88 -2.75 21.22 -15.33
C ALA A 88 -1.35 21.84 -15.54
N ALA A 89 -0.79 22.51 -14.52
CA ALA A 89 0.52 23.15 -14.60
C ALA A 89 1.69 22.25 -14.15
N PHE A 90 1.47 21.32 -13.22
CA PHE A 90 2.54 20.53 -12.59
C PHE A 90 2.46 19.02 -12.81
N LEU A 91 1.34 18.48 -13.30
CA LEU A 91 1.23 17.06 -13.67
C LEU A 91 1.31 16.90 -15.19
N PRO A 92 1.97 15.86 -15.72
CA PRO A 92 1.93 15.54 -17.15
C PRO A 92 0.49 15.33 -17.64
N ALA A 93 0.20 15.71 -18.89
CA ALA A 93 -1.14 15.60 -19.48
C ALA A 93 -1.73 14.17 -19.49
N ASN A 94 -0.90 13.14 -19.36
CA ASN A 94 -1.30 11.74 -19.21
C ASN A 94 -1.06 11.15 -17.81
N TYR A 95 -1.02 11.99 -16.76
CA TYR A 95 -0.77 11.56 -15.37
C TYR A 95 -1.74 10.48 -14.88
N GLU A 96 -3.06 10.68 -15.00
CA GLU A 96 -4.04 9.66 -14.57
C GLU A 96 -3.84 8.33 -15.31
N TYR A 97 -3.59 8.39 -16.62
CA TYR A 97 -3.29 7.19 -17.41
C TYR A 97 -2.01 6.50 -16.91
N ARG A 98 -0.93 7.25 -16.62
CA ARG A 98 0.31 6.71 -16.06
C ARG A 98 0.08 6.03 -14.70
N GLN A 99 -0.67 6.65 -13.79
CA GLN A 99 -0.93 6.04 -12.48
C GLN A 99 -1.90 4.85 -12.57
N ARG A 100 -2.91 4.90 -13.46
CA ARG A 100 -3.79 3.75 -13.74
C ARG A 100 -3.02 2.59 -14.35
N SER A 101 -2.10 2.86 -15.26
CA SER A 101 -1.18 1.86 -15.85
C SER A 101 -0.22 1.28 -14.80
N ARG A 102 0.39 2.11 -13.95
CA ARG A 102 1.20 1.65 -12.80
C ARG A 102 0.40 0.76 -11.86
N PHE A 103 -0.83 1.14 -11.52
CA PHE A 103 -1.70 0.34 -10.66
C PHE A 103 -1.96 -1.04 -11.28
N LEU A 104 -2.45 -1.11 -12.52
CA LEU A 104 -2.74 -2.37 -13.21
C LEU A 104 -1.49 -3.27 -13.39
N SER A 105 -0.30 -2.67 -13.48
CA SER A 105 0.99 -3.38 -13.57
C SER A 105 1.67 -3.63 -12.22
N CYS A 106 1.09 -3.19 -11.10
CA CYS A 106 1.75 -3.23 -9.80
C CYS A 106 1.93 -4.67 -9.30
N LYS A 107 3.18 -5.05 -9.02
CA LYS A 107 3.56 -6.39 -8.51
C LYS A 107 4.44 -6.23 -7.27
N GLN A 108 4.26 -7.10 -6.28
CA GLN A 108 5.12 -7.19 -5.11
C GLN A 108 6.56 -7.57 -5.51
N GLY A 109 6.70 -8.59 -6.35
CA GLY A 109 8.00 -9.11 -6.77
C GLY A 109 8.82 -9.59 -5.58
N LYS A 110 10.02 -9.01 -5.40
CA LYS A 110 10.93 -9.32 -4.28
C LYS A 110 10.67 -8.47 -3.02
N ARG A 111 9.79 -7.46 -3.08
CA ARG A 111 9.53 -6.54 -1.97
C ARG A 111 8.80 -7.21 -0.81
N GLU A 112 8.93 -6.62 0.36
CA GLU A 112 8.10 -6.96 1.50
C GLU A 112 6.66 -6.52 1.29
N LEU A 113 5.74 -7.24 1.92
CA LEU A 113 4.29 -7.06 1.73
C LEU A 113 3.86 -5.62 2.04
N HIS A 114 4.46 -5.01 3.06
CA HIS A 114 4.18 -3.64 3.49
C HIS A 114 4.57 -2.59 2.43
N GLU A 115 5.70 -2.75 1.74
CA GLU A 115 6.15 -1.83 0.68
C GLU A 115 5.21 -1.89 -0.54
N TYR A 116 4.73 -3.09 -0.87
CA TYR A 116 3.77 -3.30 -1.96
C TYR A 116 2.37 -2.74 -1.61
N ILE A 117 1.90 -2.95 -0.37
CA ILE A 117 0.66 -2.35 0.14
C ILE A 117 0.74 -0.82 0.11
N GLN A 118 1.89 -0.24 0.48
CA GLN A 118 2.10 1.20 0.43
C GLN A 118 1.95 1.73 -1.00
N GLU A 119 2.66 1.17 -1.98
CA GLU A 119 2.52 1.62 -3.38
C GLU A 119 1.08 1.44 -3.90
N MET A 120 0.39 0.35 -3.55
CA MET A 120 -1.00 0.13 -3.93
C MET A 120 -1.96 1.18 -3.35
N ARG A 121 -1.74 1.61 -2.10
CA ARG A 121 -2.51 2.70 -1.46
C ARG A 121 -2.17 4.07 -2.05
N GLU A 122 -0.89 4.38 -2.28
CA GLU A 122 -0.43 5.62 -2.93
C GLU A 122 -1.01 5.77 -4.34
N LEU A 123 -0.96 4.71 -5.15
CA LEU A 123 -1.56 4.68 -6.49
C LEU A 123 -3.08 4.84 -6.42
N THR A 124 -3.75 4.20 -5.46
CA THR A 124 -5.20 4.38 -5.24
C THR A 124 -5.54 5.85 -4.90
N ALA A 125 -4.77 6.50 -4.03
CA ALA A 125 -4.97 7.90 -3.66
C ALA A 125 -4.70 8.86 -4.84
N SER A 126 -3.72 8.56 -5.69
CA SER A 126 -3.46 9.35 -6.92
C SER A 126 -4.61 9.32 -7.93
N LEU A 127 -5.52 8.35 -7.81
CA LEU A 127 -6.69 8.16 -8.67
C LEU A 127 -8.02 8.57 -7.99
N VAL A 128 -7.98 9.30 -6.86
CA VAL A 128 -9.19 9.63 -6.07
C VAL A 128 -10.30 10.37 -6.86
N GLY A 129 -9.94 11.18 -7.86
CA GLY A 129 -10.92 11.86 -8.74
C GLY A 129 -11.51 10.99 -9.85
N ASN A 130 -10.93 9.83 -10.11
CA ASN A 130 -11.31 8.89 -11.17
C ASN A 130 -11.00 7.44 -10.73
N PRO A 131 -11.64 6.96 -9.64
CA PRO A 131 -11.23 5.73 -8.97
C PRO A 131 -11.51 4.48 -9.82
N LEU A 132 -10.65 3.47 -9.68
CA LEU A 132 -10.94 2.12 -10.15
C LEU A 132 -12.04 1.48 -9.30
N HIS A 133 -12.86 0.59 -9.89
CA HIS A 133 -13.79 -0.25 -9.14
C HIS A 133 -13.03 -1.21 -8.21
N GLU A 134 -13.58 -1.48 -7.02
CA GLU A 134 -12.93 -2.33 -6.01
C GLU A 134 -12.59 -3.73 -6.53
N HIS A 135 -13.45 -4.36 -7.34
CA HIS A 135 -13.14 -5.68 -7.90
C HIS A 135 -11.85 -5.65 -8.75
N ILE A 136 -11.59 -4.57 -9.50
CA ILE A 136 -10.34 -4.40 -10.26
C ILE A 136 -9.17 -4.27 -9.29
N LYS A 137 -9.33 -3.50 -8.21
CA LYS A 137 -8.28 -3.32 -7.19
C LYS A 137 -7.94 -4.62 -6.48
N VAL A 138 -8.94 -5.40 -6.07
CA VAL A 138 -8.78 -6.72 -5.44
C VAL A 138 -8.10 -7.70 -6.38
N THR A 139 -8.56 -7.83 -7.63
CA THR A 139 -7.93 -8.72 -8.63
C THR A 139 -6.47 -8.35 -8.87
N VAL A 140 -6.17 -7.07 -9.12
CA VAL A 140 -4.80 -6.59 -9.31
C VAL A 140 -3.93 -6.85 -8.08
N PHE A 141 -4.46 -6.62 -6.87
CA PHE A 141 -3.74 -6.87 -5.63
C PHE A 141 -3.38 -8.36 -5.48
N MET A 142 -4.37 -9.25 -5.62
CA MET A 142 -4.21 -10.70 -5.56
C MET A 142 -3.23 -11.22 -6.62
N ASP A 143 -3.33 -10.73 -7.86
CA ASP A 143 -2.43 -11.09 -8.95
C ASP A 143 -1.05 -10.47 -8.86
N GLY A 144 -0.88 -9.44 -8.03
CA GLY A 144 0.42 -8.81 -7.77
C GLY A 144 1.17 -9.33 -6.56
N LEU A 145 0.51 -10.03 -5.63
CA LEU A 145 1.17 -10.70 -4.51
C LEU A 145 2.15 -11.79 -4.98
N ARG A 146 3.27 -11.92 -4.26
CA ARG A 146 4.21 -13.04 -4.42
C ARG A 146 3.52 -14.36 -4.05
N VAL A 147 3.88 -15.46 -4.72
CA VAL A 147 3.33 -16.79 -4.38
C VAL A 147 3.75 -17.14 -2.95
N GLY A 148 2.78 -17.42 -2.10
CA GLY A 148 2.96 -17.62 -0.67
C GLY A 148 1.64 -17.48 0.12
N PRO A 149 1.67 -17.65 1.45
CA PRO A 149 0.46 -17.81 2.26
C PRO A 149 -0.60 -16.72 2.08
N ALA A 150 -0.21 -15.44 2.10
CA ALA A 150 -1.13 -14.32 1.89
C ALA A 150 -1.93 -14.43 0.57
N ARG A 151 -1.29 -14.81 -0.54
CA ARG A 151 -1.96 -15.04 -1.83
C ARG A 151 -2.83 -16.30 -1.80
N THR A 152 -2.34 -17.38 -1.20
CA THR A 152 -3.09 -18.64 -1.02
C THR A 152 -4.36 -18.42 -0.19
N GLN A 153 -4.32 -17.57 0.83
CA GLN A 153 -5.46 -17.28 1.70
C GLN A 153 -6.48 -16.37 1.01
N LEU A 154 -6.05 -15.40 0.20
CA LEU A 154 -6.97 -14.59 -0.63
C LEU A 154 -7.64 -15.40 -1.76
N PHE A 155 -7.06 -16.50 -2.23
CA PHE A 155 -7.77 -17.46 -3.09
C PHE A 155 -8.84 -18.29 -2.35
N ARG A 156 -8.88 -18.26 -1.01
CA ARG A 156 -9.87 -18.97 -0.18
C ARG A 156 -10.93 -18.05 0.41
N VAL A 157 -10.56 -16.79 0.69
CA VAL A 157 -11.42 -15.78 1.32
C VAL A 157 -11.84 -14.76 0.27
N GLN A 158 -13.13 -14.73 -0.07
CA GLN A 158 -13.66 -13.68 -0.93
C GLN A 158 -13.64 -12.34 -0.20
N THR A 159 -12.98 -11.34 -0.80
CA THR A 159 -12.91 -9.96 -0.31
C THR A 159 -13.56 -9.01 -1.31
N SER A 160 -14.28 -8.00 -0.81
CA SER A 160 -15.06 -7.07 -1.62
C SER A 160 -14.35 -5.75 -1.90
N THR A 161 -13.41 -5.35 -1.03
CA THR A 161 -12.60 -4.13 -1.16
C THR A 161 -11.09 -4.42 -1.13
N LEU A 162 -10.30 -3.50 -1.71
CA LEU A 162 -8.83 -3.57 -1.64
C LEU A 162 -8.32 -3.62 -0.19
N GLU A 163 -8.96 -2.87 0.71
CA GLU A 163 -8.53 -2.78 2.10
C GLU A 163 -8.83 -4.07 2.88
N GLU A 164 -9.97 -4.73 2.66
CA GLU A 164 -10.21 -6.09 3.17
C GLU A 164 -9.13 -7.08 2.70
N ALA A 165 -8.76 -7.04 1.42
CA ALA A 165 -7.73 -7.90 0.88
C ALA A 165 -6.35 -7.63 1.51
N ILE A 166 -6.04 -6.37 1.78
CA ILE A 166 -4.83 -5.94 2.50
C ILE A 166 -4.82 -6.49 3.93
N GLN A 167 -5.92 -6.38 4.68
CA GLN A 167 -6.00 -6.88 6.07
C GLN A 167 -5.84 -8.40 6.14
N VAL A 168 -6.48 -9.16 5.23
CA VAL A 168 -6.31 -10.63 5.14
C VAL A 168 -4.86 -11.00 4.80
N ALA A 169 -4.22 -10.29 3.87
CA ALA A 169 -2.83 -10.54 3.50
C ALA A 169 -1.85 -10.27 4.66
N LEU A 170 -2.04 -9.16 5.39
CA LEU A 170 -1.22 -8.80 6.55
C LEU A 170 -1.37 -9.80 7.70
N GLN A 171 -2.61 -10.18 8.03
CA GLN A 171 -2.89 -11.15 9.08
C GLN A 171 -2.26 -12.52 8.76
N GLU A 172 -2.37 -12.98 7.50
CA GLU A 172 -1.79 -14.27 7.11
C GLU A 172 -0.25 -14.24 7.05
N GLU A 173 0.36 -13.13 6.65
CA GLU A 173 1.82 -13.00 6.73
C GLU A 173 2.31 -12.97 8.18
N TYR A 174 1.57 -12.33 9.09
CA TYR A 174 1.84 -12.38 10.54
C TYR A 174 1.69 -13.80 11.10
N ASN A 175 0.60 -14.50 10.79
CA ASN A 175 0.36 -15.90 11.18
C ASN A 175 1.52 -16.80 10.71
N HIS A 176 1.95 -16.66 9.46
CA HIS A 176 3.04 -17.44 8.91
C HIS A 176 4.39 -17.14 9.58
N ARG A 177 4.68 -15.86 9.87
CA ARG A 177 5.89 -15.46 10.62
C ARG A 177 5.88 -16.06 12.03
N GLN A 178 4.75 -15.99 12.75
CA GLN A 178 4.61 -16.60 14.07
C GLN A 178 4.82 -18.12 14.03
N ALA A 179 4.14 -18.84 13.13
CA ALA A 179 4.24 -20.30 13.00
C ALA A 179 5.64 -20.81 12.58
N ARG A 180 6.51 -19.92 12.06
CA ARG A 180 7.92 -20.21 11.76
C ARG A 180 8.89 -19.88 12.91
N THR A 181 8.42 -19.24 13.97
CA THR A 181 9.23 -19.01 15.17
C THR A 181 9.50 -20.37 15.83
N PRO A 182 10.76 -20.79 16.03
CA PRO A 182 11.04 -22.01 16.77
C PRO A 182 10.47 -21.88 18.18
N ALA A 183 9.64 -22.84 18.60
CA ALA A 183 9.14 -22.88 19.97
C ALA A 183 10.34 -23.07 20.92
N SER A 184 10.72 -21.98 21.60
CA SER A 184 11.93 -21.93 22.42
C SER A 184 11.79 -22.86 23.64
N ALA A 185 12.39 -24.05 23.53
CA ALA A 185 12.53 -25.06 24.57
C ALA A 185 11.23 -25.38 25.34
N TRP A 186 10.42 -26.30 24.81
CA TRP A 186 9.58 -27.14 25.68
C TRP A 186 10.51 -28.00 26.57
N PRO A 187 10.48 -27.90 27.91
CA PRO A 187 11.37 -28.69 28.79
C PRO A 187 10.90 -30.15 28.96
N GLY A 188 10.61 -30.84 27.86
CA GLY A 188 10.14 -32.22 27.83
C GLY A 188 11.30 -33.22 27.69
N GLY A 189 12.01 -33.50 28.79
CA GLY A 189 13.30 -34.21 28.72
C GLY A 189 13.66 -35.12 29.91
N SER A 190 12.69 -35.59 30.70
CA SER A 190 12.96 -36.56 31.77
C SER A 190 13.29 -37.95 31.19
N THR A 191 14.56 -38.34 31.26
CA THR A 191 15.07 -39.60 30.69
C THR A 191 14.54 -40.84 31.42
N PRO A 192 14.00 -41.85 30.72
CA PRO A 192 13.84 -43.19 31.28
C PRO A 192 15.20 -43.91 31.31
N SER A 193 15.65 -44.35 32.47
CA SER A 193 16.93 -45.05 32.63
C SER A 193 16.74 -46.53 32.94
N ALA A 194 17.41 -47.37 32.15
CA ALA A 194 17.78 -48.77 32.39
C ALA A 194 16.70 -49.76 32.90
N ASN A 195 16.50 -50.82 32.11
CA ASN A 195 16.99 -52.11 32.60
C ASN A 195 17.48 -53.06 31.48
N ARG A 196 18.23 -54.08 31.89
CA ARG A 196 18.83 -55.13 31.04
C ARG A 196 17.77 -56.19 30.69
N THR A 197 17.85 -56.95 29.59
CA THR A 197 18.89 -57.96 29.32
C THR A 197 18.85 -58.45 27.86
N ALA A 198 19.97 -59.04 27.40
CA ALA A 198 20.03 -59.95 26.26
C ALA A 198 20.41 -61.36 26.78
N PRO A 199 20.28 -62.45 25.97
CA PRO A 199 21.47 -62.90 25.23
C PRO A 199 21.24 -63.67 23.90
N SER A 200 22.32 -63.78 23.12
CA SER A 200 22.65 -64.84 22.13
C SER A 200 21.87 -64.96 20.80
N GLY A 201 22.62 -65.27 19.72
CA GLY A 201 22.12 -65.60 18.36
C GLY A 201 22.23 -67.11 18.04
N PRO A 202 22.62 -67.58 16.82
CA PRO A 202 23.33 -66.85 15.73
C PRO A 202 22.92 -67.20 14.27
N VAL A 203 23.73 -66.68 13.31
CA VAL A 203 24.18 -67.28 12.03
C VAL A 203 23.38 -67.16 10.69
N SER A 204 24.00 -66.46 9.74
CA SER A 204 24.06 -66.58 8.25
C SER A 204 22.81 -66.71 7.36
N GLY A 205 22.76 -65.87 6.30
CA GLY A 205 21.89 -66.03 5.13
C GLY A 205 22.08 -64.95 4.05
N SER A 206 22.82 -65.26 2.97
CA SER A 206 23.04 -64.44 1.75
C SER A 206 23.52 -65.39 0.63
N PRO A 207 23.46 -65.07 -0.69
CA PRO A 207 23.39 -63.73 -1.30
C PRO A 207 22.43 -63.62 -2.54
N SER A 208 22.69 -62.62 -3.41
CA SER A 208 22.38 -62.56 -4.87
C SER A 208 21.00 -62.05 -5.35
N SER A 209 20.87 -61.39 -6.52
CA SER A 209 21.86 -60.62 -7.34
C SER A 209 21.22 -59.92 -8.57
N ARG A 210 21.51 -58.62 -8.80
CA ARG A 210 21.31 -57.85 -10.08
C ARG A 210 19.82 -57.80 -10.55
N THR A 211 19.32 -57.01 -11.51
CA THR A 211 19.81 -56.01 -12.51
C THR A 211 18.63 -54.98 -12.70
N SER A 212 18.60 -53.87 -13.45
CA SER A 212 19.41 -53.30 -14.54
C SER A 212 19.23 -51.77 -14.67
N ALA A 213 20.01 -51.15 -15.56
CA ALA A 213 19.82 -49.83 -16.18
C ALA A 213 18.86 -49.91 -17.41
N ALA A 214 18.44 -48.86 -18.14
CA ALA A 214 18.68 -47.39 -18.09
C ALA A 214 17.68 -46.60 -19.00
N THR A 215 17.82 -45.26 -19.06
CA THR A 215 17.40 -44.33 -20.16
C THR A 215 15.88 -44.15 -20.46
N ALA A 216 15.38 -43.04 -21.03
CA ALA A 216 15.95 -41.74 -21.47
C ALA A 216 14.87 -40.60 -21.43
N ALA A 217 15.30 -39.39 -21.86
CA ALA A 217 14.65 -38.16 -22.40
C ALA A 217 13.11 -38.13 -22.72
N GLU A 218 12.45 -37.00 -23.03
CA GLU A 218 12.85 -35.64 -23.50
C GLU A 218 12.20 -34.52 -22.63
N GLY A 219 12.34 -33.20 -22.86
CA GLY A 219 11.84 -32.40 -23.99
C GLY A 219 10.33 -32.10 -23.84
N TRP A 220 9.79 -30.89 -24.12
CA TRP A 220 10.26 -29.78 -24.96
C TRP A 220 10.15 -28.41 -24.28
N ALA A 221 10.62 -27.37 -24.97
CA ALA A 221 10.23 -25.97 -24.74
C ALA A 221 10.18 -25.20 -26.08
N ILE A 222 9.09 -24.44 -26.31
CA ILE A 222 9.09 -23.04 -26.76
C ILE A 222 7.91 -22.37 -26.02
#